data_AF-A0A2V2ZJD5-F1
#
_entry.id   AF-A0A2V2ZJD5-F1
#
_cell.length_a   1.000
_cell.length_b   1.000
_cell.length_c   1.000
_cell.angle_alpha   90.00
_cell.angle_beta   90.00
_cell.angle_gamma   90.00
#
_symmetry.space_group_name_H-M   'P 1'
#
loop_
_entity.id
_entity.type
_entity.pdbx_description
1 polymer ?
#
loop_
_entity_poly.entity_id
_entity_poly.type
_entity_poly.pdbx_seq_one_letter_code
_entity_poly.pdbx_strand_id
1 'polypeptide(L)' 'MGSLLAKKHAGEECVICEQAKTRGIHLYTSFICTDCEKDLITTDTSNPKYNYYLKKLKKITMPEIFS' A
#
# COMPACT_ATOMS: atom_id res chain seq x y z
N MET A 1 -15.52 -33.33 -0.08
CA MET A 1 -15.41 -32.51 -1.30
C MET A 1 -15.45 -31.03 -0.91
N GLY A 2 -14.34 -30.33 -1.13
CA GLY A 2 -14.22 -28.88 -1.31
C GLY A 2 -14.94 -27.93 -0.34
N SER A 3 -14.42 -27.76 0.87
CA SER A 3 -14.67 -26.52 1.63
C SER A 3 -13.92 -25.37 0.94
N LEU A 4 -14.60 -24.69 0.02
CA LEU A 4 -14.13 -23.47 -0.62
C LEU A 4 -13.77 -22.45 0.47
N LEU A 5 -12.52 -22.04 0.46
CA LEU A 5 -11.90 -21.12 1.40
C LEU A 5 -12.79 -19.88 1.60
N ALA A 6 -13.39 -19.77 2.78
CA ALA A 6 -13.79 -18.48 3.32
C ALA A 6 -12.50 -17.67 3.46
N LYS A 7 -12.19 -16.87 2.44
CA LYS A 7 -11.08 -15.91 2.45
C LYS A 7 -11.32 -15.02 3.66
N LYS A 8 -10.63 -15.33 4.76
CA LYS A 8 -10.60 -14.48 5.95
C LYS A 8 -10.11 -13.13 5.46
N HIS A 9 -10.98 -12.13 5.49
CA HIS A 9 -10.58 -10.73 5.40
C HIS A 9 -9.88 -10.34 6.71
N ALA A 10 -8.79 -11.04 7.06
CA ALA A 10 -7.83 -10.54 8.03
C ALA A 10 -7.20 -9.33 7.33
N GLY A 11 -7.42 -8.14 7.88
CA GLY A 11 -6.92 -6.91 7.26
C GLY A 11 -5.43 -7.00 6.95
N GLU A 12 -5.01 -6.38 5.86
CA GLU A 12 -3.62 -6.34 5.43
C GLU A 12 -2.93 -5.12 6.00
N GLU A 13 -1.64 -5.24 6.30
CA GLU A 13 -0.88 -4.14 6.87
C GLU A 13 -0.50 -3.15 5.77
N CYS A 14 -0.93 -1.90 5.93
CA CYS A 14 -0.61 -0.85 4.98
C CYS A 14 0.88 -0.52 5.03
N VAL A 15 1.59 -0.62 3.92
CA VAL A 15 3.03 -0.29 3.82
C VAL A 15 3.36 1.18 4.14
N ILE A 16 2.35 2.06 4.07
CA ILE A 16 2.50 3.50 4.28
C ILE A 16 2.29 3.88 5.75
N CYS A 17 1.16 3.50 6.35
CA CYS A 17 0.84 3.83 7.74
C CYS A 17 1.07 2.69 8.73
N GLU A 18 1.49 1.51 8.26
CA GLU A 18 1.80 0.30 9.05
C GLU A 18 0.61 -0.13 9.92
N GLN A 19 -0.61 0.14 9.44
CA GLN A 19 -1.86 -0.26 10.09
C GLN A 19 -2.54 -1.38 9.33
N ALA A 20 -3.05 -2.38 10.05
CA ALA A 20 -3.92 -3.41 9.50
C ALA A 20 -5.25 -2.81 9.06
N LYS A 21 -5.56 -2.86 7.76
CA LYS A 21 -6.82 -2.37 7.18
C LYS A 21 -7.39 -3.43 6.26
N THR A 22 -8.71 -3.52 6.23
CA THR A 22 -9.43 -4.48 5.38
C THR A 22 -9.77 -3.92 4.00
N ARG A 23 -9.52 -2.62 3.78
CA ARG A 23 -9.88 -1.88 2.57
C ARG A 23 -8.70 -1.07 2.07
N GLY A 24 -8.44 -1.18 0.78
CA GLY A 24 -7.29 -0.57 0.12
C GLY A 24 -7.01 -1.20 -1.23
N ILE A 25 -5.85 -0.87 -1.79
CA ILE A 25 -5.32 -1.42 -3.04
C ILE A 25 -4.06 -2.24 -2.76
N HIS A 26 -3.85 -3.27 -3.58
CA HIS A 26 -2.58 -4.00 -3.61
C HIS A 26 -1.72 -3.46 -4.75
N LEU A 27 -0.54 -2.96 -4.41
CA LEU A 27 0.48 -2.55 -5.34
C LEU A 27 1.62 -3.59 -5.31
N TYR A 28 1.66 -4.44 -6.34
CA TYR A 28 2.56 -5.61 -6.40
C TYR A 28 2.40 -6.55 -5.19
N THR A 29 3.38 -6.56 -4.29
CA THR A 29 3.43 -7.35 -3.04
C THR A 29 3.11 -6.51 -1.79
N SER A 30 2.78 -5.23 -1.96
CA SER A 30 2.50 -4.31 -0.87
C SER A 30 1.03 -3.90 -0.84
N PHE A 31 0.47 -3.75 0.35
CA PHE A 31 -0.88 -3.24 0.55
C PHE A 31 -0.85 -1.75 0.92
N ILE A 32 -1.76 -0.98 0.34
CA ILE A 32 -1.95 0.45 0.65
C ILE A 32 -3.41 0.64 1.01
N CYS A 33 -3.68 1.14 2.21
CA CYS A 33 -5.05 1.41 2.62
C CYS A 33 -5.67 2.58 1.84
N THR A 34 -7.00 2.61 1.79
CA THR A 34 -7.75 3.64 1.04
C THR A 34 -7.46 5.06 1.53
N ASP A 35 -7.17 5.23 2.82
CA ASP A 35 -6.79 6.53 3.39
C ASP A 35 -5.47 7.01 2.79
N CYS A 36 -4.43 6.17 2.81
CA CYS A 36 -3.12 6.51 2.28
C CYS A 36 -3.12 6.68 0.75
N GLU A 37 -3.92 5.89 0.03
CA GLU A 37 -4.11 6.06 -1.42
C GLU A 37 -4.75 7.41 -1.74
N LYS A 38 -5.84 7.77 -1.04
CA LYS A 38 -6.46 9.09 -1.20
C LYS A 38 -5.50 10.20 -0.82
N ASP A 39 -4.77 10.06 0.29
CA ASP A 39 -3.77 11.04 0.70
C ASP A 39 -2.70 11.19 -0.39
N LEU A 40 -2.26 10.09 -1.01
CA LEU A 40 -1.29 10.13 -2.11
C LEU A 40 -1.82 10.92 -3.33
N ILE A 41 -3.06 10.65 -3.73
CA ILE A 41 -3.69 11.29 -4.91
C ILE A 41 -4.02 12.77 -4.61
N THR A 42 -4.37 13.06 -3.36
CA THR A 42 -4.77 14.41 -2.90
C THR A 42 -3.57 15.25 -2.46
N THR A 43 -2.43 14.62 -2.13
CA THR A 43 -1.22 15.32 -1.73
C THR A 43 -0.67 16.04 -2.94
N ASP A 44 -0.81 17.35 -2.91
CA ASP A 44 -0.27 18.22 -3.93
C ASP A 44 1.27 18.12 -3.97
N THR A 45 1.84 18.13 -5.17
CA THR A 45 3.30 18.06 -5.42
C THR A 45 4.11 19.11 -4.65
N SER A 46 3.45 20.17 -4.18
CA SER A 46 4.05 21.24 -3.39
C SER A 46 4.20 20.92 -1.89
N ASN A 47 3.64 19.81 -1.40
CA ASN A 47 3.68 19.46 0.02
C ASN A 47 4.94 18.64 0.36
N PRO A 48 5.70 18.97 1.41
CA PRO A 48 6.87 18.18 1.84
C PRO A 48 6.54 16.70 2.15
N LYS A 49 5.27 16.37 2.44
CA LYS A 49 4.82 14.98 2.61
C LYS A 49 4.82 14.16 1.32
N TYR A 50 4.73 14.80 0.15
CA TYR A 50 4.76 14.10 -1.14
C TYR A 50 6.05 13.29 -1.32
N ASN A 51 7.19 13.85 -0.89
CA ASN A 51 8.48 13.16 -0.93
C ASN A 51 8.54 11.91 -0.03
N TYR A 52 7.85 11.93 1.10
CA TYR A 52 7.77 10.77 2.00
C TYR A 52 7.05 9.61 1.33
N TYR A 53 5.88 9.89 0.74
CA TYR A 53 5.11 8.87 0.04
C TYR A 53 5.82 8.37 -1.22
N LEU A 54 6.44 9.26 -2.00
CA LEU A 54 7.28 8.86 -3.13
C LEU A 54 8.44 7.96 -2.73
N LYS A 55 9.09 8.22 -1.58
CA LYS A 55 10.20 7.38 -1.11
C LYS A 55 9.73 5.98 -0.71
N LYS A 56 8.56 5.88 -0.06
CA LYS A 56 7.91 4.59 0.26
C LYS A 56 7.47 3.87 -1.02
N LEU A 57 6.81 4.56 -1.96
CA LEU A 57 6.42 3.99 -3.26
C LEU A 57 7.62 3.54 -4.10
N LYS A 58 8.68 4.34 -4.18
CA LYS A 58 9.88 4.00 -4.95
C LYS A 58 10.54 2.71 -4.44
N LYS A 59 10.47 2.41 -3.15
CA LYS A 59 10.90 1.11 -2.59
C LYS A 59 10.02 -0.07 -3.02
N ILE A 60 8.74 0.18 -3.30
CA ILE A 60 7.78 -0.86 -3.72
C ILE A 60 7.88 -1.08 -5.23
N THR A 61 7.97 -0.01 -6.02
CA THR A 61 8.01 -0.05 -7.49
C THR A 61 9.40 -0.38 -8.03
N MET A 62 10.46 -0.12 -7.26
CA MET A 62 11.83 -0.51 -7.61
C MET A 62 12.24 -1.68 -6.71
N PRO A 63 11.87 -2.93 -7.06
CA PRO A 63 12.55 -4.07 -6.48
C PRO A 63 14.03 -3.90 -6.82
N GLU A 64 14.91 -3.88 -5.82
CA GLU A 64 16.37 -3.83 -6.03
C GLU A 64 16.89 -5.14 -6.61
N ILE A 65 16.38 -5.51 -7.78
CA ILE A 65 17.03 -6.40 -8.74
C ILE A 65 17.88 -5.51 -9.64
N PHE A 66 18.89 -4.88 -9.05
CA PHE A 66 20.11 -4.61 -9.80
C PHE A 66 21.05 -5.77 -9.53
N SER A 67 21.32 -6.45 -10.64
CA SER A 67 22.22 -7.57 -10.93
C SER A 67 23.40 -7.83 -9.99
#